data_AF-A0A7V0LYB3-F1
#
_entry.id   AF-A0A7V0LYB3-F1
#
_cell.length_a   1.000
_cell.length_b   1.000
_cell.length_c   1.000
_cell.angle_alpha   90.00
_cell.angle_beta   90.00
_cell.angle_gamma   90.00
#
_symmetry.space_group_name_H-M   'P 1'
#
loop_
_entity.id
_entity.type
_entity.pdbx_description
1 polymer ?
#
loop_
_entity_poly.entity_id
_entity_poly.type
_entity_poly.pdbx_seq_one_letter_code
_entity_poly.pdbx_strand_id
1 'polypeptide(L)'
;MKKLKEGDFNLRRIDIFKLTIKKELQDKNNIKISTIINKLISRSDATKNSDGSYSFTEGIDLSNLGLTSFPIRFKDVKGSFYCDRNKLASLKGAPQTVAEDFDCSGNKLTSLKGAPQIVRRNFYCYGNNLISLKGIPQIVEGDFYYYNNIIQFTEEDIKVVCDVKGIIHR
;
A
#
# COMPACT_ATOMS: atom_id res chain seq x y z
N MET A 1 -45.57 -8.31 31.52
CA MET A 1 -45.11 -8.43 30.12
C MET A 1 -44.99 -7.02 29.52
N LYS A 2 -43.78 -6.49 29.32
CA LYS A 2 -43.58 -5.20 28.64
C LYS A 2 -43.84 -5.39 27.14
N LYS A 3 -44.86 -4.71 26.61
CA LYS A 3 -45.11 -4.59 25.16
C LYS A 3 -43.95 -3.83 24.53
N LEU A 4 -43.21 -4.46 23.61
CA LEU A 4 -42.24 -3.77 22.75
C LEU A 4 -43.01 -2.82 21.82
N LYS A 5 -42.60 -1.55 21.76
CA LYS A 5 -43.23 -0.53 20.92
C LYS A 5 -42.86 -0.79 19.45
N GLU A 6 -43.79 -0.52 18.54
CA GLU A 6 -43.68 -0.68 17.07
C GLU A 6 -42.40 -0.07 16.46
N GLY A 7 -41.81 0.94 17.11
CA GLY A 7 -40.52 1.53 16.73
C GLY A 7 -39.30 0.59 16.85
N ASP A 8 -39.32 -0.39 17.76
CA ASP A 8 -38.20 -1.33 17.97
C ASP A 8 -38.05 -2.35 16.82
N PHE A 9 -39.14 -2.66 16.08
CA PHE A 9 -39.10 -3.61 14.97
C PHE A 9 -38.53 -3.00 13.68
N ASN A 10 -38.83 -1.74 13.40
CA ASN A 10 -38.28 -1.02 12.24
C ASN A 10 -36.78 -0.75 12.38
N LEU A 11 -36.31 -0.42 13.59
CA LEU A 11 -34.87 -0.28 13.89
C LEU A 11 -34.11 -1.59 13.62
N ARG A 12 -34.61 -2.73 14.12
CA ARG A 12 -33.99 -4.04 13.88
C ARG A 12 -33.91 -4.42 12.39
N ARG A 13 -34.92 -4.07 11.59
CA ARG A 13 -34.95 -4.39 10.15
C ARG A 13 -33.93 -3.56 9.35
N ILE A 14 -33.75 -2.30 9.70
CA ILE A 14 -32.71 -1.41 9.12
C ILE A 14 -31.30 -1.93 9.47
N ASP A 15 -31.09 -2.35 10.72
CA ASP A 15 -29.79 -2.86 11.16
C ASP A 15 -29.42 -4.18 10.47
N ILE A 16 -30.37 -5.10 10.31
CA ILE A 16 -30.17 -6.35 9.55
C ILE A 16 -29.83 -6.04 8.08
N PHE A 17 -30.55 -5.11 7.44
CA PHE A 17 -30.27 -4.73 6.06
C PHE A 17 -28.87 -4.12 5.89
N LYS A 18 -28.45 -3.22 6.79
CA LYS A 18 -27.08 -2.66 6.81
C LYS A 18 -26.01 -3.75 6.98
N LEU A 19 -26.26 -4.75 7.82
CA LEU A 19 -25.35 -5.88 8.01
C LEU A 19 -25.25 -6.74 6.74
N THR A 20 -26.36 -7.02 6.06
CA THR A 20 -26.37 -7.77 4.80
C THR A 20 -25.55 -7.07 3.72
N ILE A 21 -25.76 -5.76 3.51
CA ILE A 21 -24.98 -4.99 2.53
C ILE A 21 -23.49 -4.95 2.88
N LYS A 22 -23.13 -4.79 4.17
CA LYS A 22 -21.73 -4.84 4.61
C LYS A 22 -21.08 -6.19 4.29
N LYS A 23 -21.80 -7.29 4.54
CA LYS A 23 -21.34 -8.65 4.23
C LYS A 23 -21.13 -8.84 2.73
N GLU A 24 -22.10 -8.44 1.90
CA GLU A 24 -21.96 -8.53 0.44
C GLU A 24 -20.78 -7.71 -0.11
N LEU A 25 -20.56 -6.50 0.41
CA LEU A 25 -19.41 -5.69 0.04
C LEU A 25 -18.09 -6.35 0.47
N GLN A 26 -18.06 -6.95 1.67
CA GLN A 26 -16.90 -7.70 2.15
C GLN A 26 -16.64 -8.94 1.30
N ASP A 27 -17.67 -9.67 0.91
CA ASP A 27 -17.57 -10.85 0.04
C ASP A 27 -17.07 -10.47 -1.36
N LYS A 28 -17.58 -9.38 -1.94
CA LYS A 28 -17.08 -8.83 -3.22
C LYS A 28 -15.60 -8.42 -3.12
N ASN A 29 -15.20 -7.80 -2.01
CA ASN A 29 -13.81 -7.44 -1.77
C ASN A 29 -12.93 -8.70 -1.63
N ASN A 30 -13.39 -9.73 -0.94
CA ASN A 30 -12.67 -11.00 -0.79
C ASN A 30 -12.45 -11.68 -2.15
N ILE A 31 -13.47 -11.72 -3.02
CA ILE A 31 -13.37 -12.27 -4.38
C ILE A 31 -12.37 -11.45 -5.21
N LYS A 32 -12.39 -10.12 -5.10
CA LYS A 32 -11.42 -9.25 -5.79
C LYS A 32 -9.99 -9.54 -5.34
N ILE A 33 -9.76 -9.64 -4.03
CA ILE A 33 -8.44 -9.93 -3.46
C ILE A 33 -7.94 -11.32 -3.85
N SER A 34 -8.78 -12.36 -3.76
CA SER A 34 -8.37 -13.72 -4.16
C SER A 34 -7.99 -13.80 -5.64
N THR A 35 -8.71 -13.06 -6.49
CA THR A 35 -8.38 -12.93 -7.91
C THR A 35 -7.00 -12.31 -8.12
N ILE A 36 -6.66 -11.25 -7.37
CA ILE A 36 -5.35 -10.61 -7.44
C ILE A 36 -4.25 -11.56 -6.96
N ILE A 37 -4.45 -12.24 -5.84
CA ILE A 37 -3.49 -13.21 -5.29
C ILE A 37 -3.18 -14.29 -6.34
N ASN A 38 -4.22 -14.94 -6.88
CA ASN A 38 -4.06 -16.01 -7.86
C ASN A 38 -3.30 -15.52 -9.09
N LYS A 39 -3.63 -14.34 -9.61
CA LYS A 39 -2.92 -13.74 -10.75
C LYS A 39 -1.45 -13.49 -10.46
N LEU A 40 -1.10 -13.04 -9.25
CA LEU A 40 0.30 -12.77 -8.87
C LEU A 40 1.09 -14.06 -8.71
N ILE A 41 0.56 -15.04 -7.97
CA ILE A 41 1.30 -16.26 -7.66
C ILE A 41 1.41 -17.23 -8.84
N SER A 42 0.58 -17.07 -9.87
CA SER A 42 0.63 -17.87 -11.09
C SER A 42 1.53 -17.27 -12.18
N ARG A 43 2.13 -16.09 -11.96
CA ARG A 43 3.03 -15.50 -12.96
C ARG A 43 4.29 -16.36 -13.09
N SER A 44 4.78 -16.49 -14.32
CA SER A 44 6.00 -17.25 -14.61
C SER A 44 7.27 -16.65 -14.00
N ASP A 45 7.26 -15.34 -13.70
CA ASP A 45 8.36 -14.61 -13.06
C ASP A 45 8.30 -14.64 -11.53
N ALA A 46 7.28 -15.26 -10.93
CA ALA A 46 7.09 -15.32 -9.49
C ALA A 46 7.89 -16.47 -8.86
N THR A 47 8.69 -16.16 -7.85
CA THR A 47 9.43 -17.14 -7.03
C THR A 47 8.95 -17.07 -5.59
N LYS A 48 8.45 -18.18 -5.03
CA LYS A 48 8.08 -18.27 -3.62
C LYS A 48 9.33 -18.51 -2.76
N ASN A 49 9.58 -17.61 -1.82
CA ASN A 49 10.69 -17.70 -0.87
C ASN A 49 10.34 -18.65 0.30
N SER A 50 11.38 -19.14 1.00
CA SER A 50 11.23 -20.03 2.17
C SER A 50 10.44 -19.41 3.33
N ASP A 51 10.49 -18.10 3.49
CA ASP A 51 9.72 -17.36 4.49
C ASP A 51 8.25 -17.15 4.10
N GLY A 52 7.82 -17.61 2.91
CA GLY A 52 6.48 -17.47 2.36
C GLY A 52 6.20 -16.15 1.66
N SER A 53 7.20 -15.29 1.47
CA SER A 53 7.11 -14.12 0.58
C SER A 53 7.33 -14.51 -0.89
N TYR A 54 7.15 -13.57 -1.81
CA TYR A 54 7.36 -13.74 -3.24
C TYR A 54 8.33 -12.71 -3.79
N SER A 55 9.21 -13.16 -4.70
CA SER A 55 10.08 -12.30 -5.50
C SER A 55 9.67 -12.38 -6.97
N PHE A 56 9.89 -11.29 -7.71
CA PHE A 56 9.48 -11.15 -9.11
C PHE A 56 10.62 -10.60 -9.96
N THR A 57 10.82 -11.17 -11.16
CA THR A 57 11.83 -10.65 -12.10
C THR A 57 11.31 -9.56 -13.02
N GLU A 58 10.00 -9.33 -13.06
CA GLU A 58 9.40 -8.22 -13.80
C GLU A 58 8.66 -7.25 -12.87
N GLY A 59 8.16 -6.15 -13.43
CA GLY A 59 7.41 -5.14 -12.71
C GLY A 59 6.05 -5.63 -12.20
N ILE A 60 5.58 -4.98 -11.14
CA ILE A 60 4.30 -5.24 -10.49
C ILE A 60 3.49 -3.95 -10.49
N ASP A 61 2.27 -4.01 -11.03
CA ASP A 61 1.30 -2.94 -10.98
C ASP A 61 0.08 -3.35 -10.13
N LEU A 62 -0.10 -2.66 -9.01
CA LEU A 62 -1.23 -2.80 -8.08
C LEU A 62 -2.00 -1.48 -7.92
N SER A 63 -1.85 -0.57 -8.88
CA SER A 63 -2.36 0.80 -8.81
C SER A 63 -3.88 0.82 -8.90
N ASN A 64 -4.52 1.73 -8.15
CA ASN A 64 -5.98 1.97 -8.23
C ASN A 64 -6.86 0.71 -8.01
N LEU A 65 -6.42 -0.23 -7.17
CA LEU A 65 -7.17 -1.45 -6.85
C LEU A 65 -8.04 -1.30 -5.59
N GLY A 66 -7.95 -0.18 -4.89
CA GLY A 66 -8.68 0.08 -3.64
C GLY A 66 -8.15 -0.73 -2.45
N LEU A 67 -6.88 -1.14 -2.50
CA LEU A 67 -6.23 -1.96 -1.49
C LEU A 67 -6.10 -1.21 -0.16
N THR A 68 -6.37 -1.90 0.94
CA THR A 68 -6.08 -1.43 2.30
C THR A 68 -4.82 -2.07 2.89
N SER A 69 -4.38 -3.18 2.28
CA SER A 69 -3.14 -3.90 2.58
C SER A 69 -2.68 -4.66 1.32
N PHE A 70 -1.40 -5.02 1.25
CA PHE A 70 -0.92 -5.87 0.16
C PHE A 70 -1.54 -7.28 0.23
N PRO A 71 -1.86 -7.88 -0.92
CA PRO A 71 -2.52 -9.19 -0.98
C PRO A 71 -1.57 -10.36 -0.64
N ILE A 72 -0.25 -10.16 -0.79
CA ILE A 72 0.81 -11.09 -0.43
C ILE A 72 1.98 -10.33 0.18
N ARG A 73 2.99 -11.04 0.69
CA ARG A 73 4.28 -10.45 1.08
C ARG A 73 5.25 -10.51 -0.08
N PHE A 74 5.77 -9.37 -0.49
CA PHE A 74 6.82 -9.24 -1.49
C PHE A 74 8.19 -9.22 -0.80
N LYS A 75 9.24 -9.67 -1.50
CA LYS A 75 10.62 -9.62 -1.03
C LYS A 75 11.51 -8.80 -1.95
N ASP A 76 11.66 -9.24 -3.20
CA ASP A 76 12.47 -8.54 -4.20
C ASP A 76 11.70 -8.39 -5.52
N VAL A 77 11.78 -7.23 -6.16
CA VAL A 77 11.19 -6.98 -7.48
C VAL A 77 12.25 -6.36 -8.38
N LYS A 78 12.53 -6.99 -9.53
CA LYS A 78 13.55 -6.52 -10.48
C LYS A 78 13.03 -5.46 -11.46
N GLY A 79 11.71 -5.33 -11.61
CA GLY A 79 11.11 -4.19 -12.30
C GLY A 79 10.58 -3.13 -11.33
N SER A 80 9.76 -2.23 -11.86
CA SER A 80 9.07 -1.21 -11.08
C SER A 80 7.94 -1.80 -10.23
N PHE A 81 7.64 -1.18 -9.09
CA PHE A 81 6.55 -1.57 -8.19
C PHE A 81 5.60 -0.39 -7.97
N TYR A 82 4.43 -0.46 -8.59
CA TYR A 82 3.39 0.56 -8.50
C TYR A 82 2.28 0.11 -7.56
N CYS A 83 1.99 0.90 -6.54
CA CYS A 83 0.89 0.69 -5.60
C CYS A 83 0.14 2.00 -5.28
N ASP A 84 0.23 2.97 -6.18
CA ASP A 84 -0.40 4.27 -6.03
C ASP A 84 -1.93 4.22 -6.10
N ARG A 85 -2.57 5.30 -5.65
CA ARG A 85 -4.03 5.50 -5.71
C ARG A 85 -4.82 4.39 -5.02
N ASN A 86 -4.30 3.89 -3.90
CA ASN A 86 -4.97 2.89 -3.06
C ASN A 86 -5.44 3.53 -1.74
N LYS A 87 -5.82 2.70 -0.77
CA LYS A 87 -6.23 3.11 0.58
C LYS A 87 -5.27 2.54 1.63
N LEU A 88 -4.01 2.31 1.26
CA LEU A 88 -3.01 1.72 2.14
C LEU A 88 -2.74 2.63 3.32
N ALA A 89 -2.79 2.08 4.53
CA ALA A 89 -2.40 2.77 5.77
C ALA A 89 -0.98 2.40 6.21
N SER A 90 -0.39 1.37 5.61
CA SER A 90 1.01 0.97 5.82
C SER A 90 1.54 0.26 4.58
N LEU A 91 2.86 0.21 4.45
CA LEU A 91 3.54 -0.55 3.40
C LEU A 91 3.97 -1.95 3.85
N LYS A 92 3.39 -2.48 4.94
CA LYS A 92 3.70 -3.82 5.43
C LYS A 92 3.43 -4.86 4.34
N GLY A 93 4.49 -5.54 3.91
CA GLY A 93 4.44 -6.54 2.85
C GLY A 93 4.94 -6.04 1.49
N ALA A 94 5.29 -4.76 1.35
CA ALA A 94 6.02 -4.24 0.18
C ALA A 94 7.39 -4.95 0.03
N PRO A 95 7.98 -4.95 -1.18
CA PRO A 95 9.32 -5.49 -1.37
C PRO A 95 10.36 -4.75 -0.53
N GLN A 96 11.41 -5.45 -0.13
CA GLN A 96 12.59 -4.87 0.53
C GLN A 96 13.53 -4.19 -0.47
N THR A 97 13.60 -4.71 -1.70
CA THR A 97 14.41 -4.16 -2.78
C THR A 97 13.59 -4.01 -4.05
N VAL A 98 13.69 -2.85 -4.71
CA VAL A 98 13.11 -2.58 -6.03
C VAL A 98 14.21 -2.07 -6.96
N ALA A 99 14.41 -2.76 -8.08
CA ALA A 99 15.49 -2.42 -9.02
C ALA A 99 15.13 -1.33 -10.03
N GLU A 100 13.89 -0.86 -10.03
CA GLU A 100 13.46 0.32 -10.77
C GLU A 100 12.70 1.29 -9.84
N ASP A 101 11.54 1.80 -10.28
CA ASP A 101 10.76 2.80 -9.57
C ASP A 101 9.86 2.15 -8.51
N PHE A 102 9.65 2.85 -7.39
CA PHE A 102 8.64 2.48 -6.40
C PHE A 102 7.66 3.64 -6.19
N ASP A 103 6.39 3.42 -6.55
CA ASP A 103 5.33 4.41 -6.38
C ASP A 103 4.30 3.96 -5.34
N CYS A 104 4.19 4.73 -4.25
CA CYS A 104 3.15 4.58 -3.23
C CYS A 104 2.32 5.85 -3.04
N SER A 105 2.33 6.75 -4.02
CA SER A 105 1.61 8.02 -3.99
C SER A 105 0.10 7.85 -3.90
N GLY A 106 -0.61 8.88 -3.40
CA GLY A 106 -2.06 8.87 -3.35
C GLY A 106 -2.65 7.76 -2.46
N ASN A 107 -2.02 7.50 -1.30
CA ASN A 107 -2.48 6.54 -0.29
C ASN A 107 -2.85 7.27 1.01
N LYS A 108 -3.01 6.51 2.12
CA LYS A 108 -3.35 7.06 3.46
C LYS A 108 -2.20 6.86 4.44
N LEU A 109 -0.96 6.82 3.96
CA LEU A 109 0.22 6.53 4.77
C LEU A 109 0.49 7.69 5.74
N THR A 110 0.72 7.39 7.01
CA THR A 110 1.18 8.36 8.03
C THR A 110 2.68 8.29 8.31
N SER A 111 3.30 7.20 7.87
CA SER A 111 4.73 6.96 7.84
C SER A 111 5.04 6.00 6.68
N LEU A 112 6.31 5.88 6.31
CA LEU A 112 6.76 4.94 5.28
C LEU A 112 7.14 3.57 5.86
N LYS A 113 6.73 3.23 7.09
CA LYS A 113 7.05 1.94 7.71
C LYS A 113 6.65 0.78 6.80
N GLY A 114 7.65 -0.03 6.44
CA GLY A 114 7.51 -1.17 5.54
C GLY A 114 7.84 -0.87 4.08
N ALA A 115 8.21 0.36 3.72
CA ALA A 115 8.74 0.70 2.41
C ALA A 115 10.03 -0.11 2.10
N PRO A 116 10.41 -0.22 0.81
CA PRO A 116 11.69 -0.79 0.43
C PRO A 116 12.85 -0.10 1.14
N GLN A 117 13.88 -0.87 1.48
CA GLN A 117 15.12 -0.30 1.99
C GLN A 117 15.96 0.30 0.86
N ILE A 118 15.88 -0.29 -0.34
CA ILE A 118 16.66 0.14 -1.52
C ILE A 118 15.74 0.26 -2.73
N VAL A 119 15.79 1.42 -3.38
CA VAL A 119 15.13 1.71 -4.66
C VAL A 119 16.19 2.21 -5.63
N ARG A 120 16.40 1.51 -6.74
CA ARG A 120 17.50 1.79 -7.69
C ARG A 120 17.15 2.87 -8.72
N ARG A 121 15.90 3.36 -8.72
CA ARG A 121 15.49 4.53 -9.50
C ARG A 121 14.69 5.47 -8.62
N ASN A 122 13.49 5.87 -9.03
CA ASN A 122 12.75 6.93 -8.36
C ASN A 122 11.85 6.39 -7.25
N PHE A 123 11.69 7.17 -6.19
CA PHE A 123 10.76 6.89 -5.10
C PHE A 123 9.68 7.95 -5.02
N TYR A 124 8.42 7.53 -5.13
CA TYR A 124 7.26 8.42 -5.08
C TYR A 124 6.40 8.13 -3.86
N CYS A 125 6.23 9.12 -2.99
CA CYS A 125 5.37 9.05 -1.81
C CYS A 125 4.48 10.28 -1.62
N TYR A 126 4.37 11.13 -2.63
CA TYR A 126 3.53 12.32 -2.62
C TYR A 126 2.04 11.99 -2.44
N GLY A 127 1.24 12.96 -1.99
CA GLY A 127 -0.21 12.79 -1.83
C GLY A 127 -0.58 11.75 -0.77
N ASN A 128 0.16 11.71 0.34
CA ASN A 128 -0.11 10.87 1.51
C ASN A 128 -0.38 11.75 2.74
N ASN A 129 -0.50 11.12 3.92
CA ASN A 129 -0.73 11.78 5.20
C ASN A 129 0.52 11.75 6.09
N LEU A 130 1.72 11.82 5.51
CA LEU A 130 2.96 11.61 6.26
C LEU A 130 3.12 12.66 7.36
N ILE A 131 3.32 12.16 8.59
CA ILE A 131 3.61 12.95 9.79
C ILE A 131 5.00 12.62 10.36
N SER A 132 5.74 11.70 9.73
CA SER A 132 7.13 11.37 10.08
C SER A 132 7.83 10.70 8.90
N LEU A 133 9.17 10.79 8.88
CA LEU A 133 10.03 10.06 7.93
C LEU A 133 10.32 8.61 8.36
N LYS A 134 9.57 8.09 9.34
CA LYS A 134 9.80 6.74 9.86
C LYS A 134 9.61 5.69 8.75
N GLY A 135 10.65 4.90 8.52
CA GLY A 135 10.64 3.82 7.53
C GLY A 135 10.84 4.29 6.08
N ILE A 136 11.32 5.52 5.87
CA ILE A 136 11.84 5.96 4.58
C ILE A 136 12.90 4.96 4.04
N PRO A 137 13.03 4.79 2.72
CA PRO A 137 14.14 4.02 2.16
C PRO A 137 15.49 4.50 2.67
N GLN A 138 16.45 3.58 2.80
CA GLN A 138 17.82 3.94 3.15
C GLN A 138 18.56 4.50 1.93
N ILE A 139 18.28 3.96 0.74
CA ILE A 139 18.94 4.33 -0.51
C ILE A 139 17.88 4.53 -1.60
N VAL A 140 17.95 5.67 -2.28
CA VAL A 140 17.22 5.98 -3.52
C VAL A 140 18.23 6.48 -4.56
N GLU A 141 18.49 5.68 -5.59
CA GLU A 141 19.50 6.04 -6.61
C GLU A 141 18.99 7.01 -7.68
N GLY A 142 17.69 7.25 -7.75
CA GLY A 142 17.07 8.27 -8.58
C GLY A 142 16.52 9.43 -7.75
N ASP A 143 15.44 10.00 -8.26
CA ASP A 143 14.76 11.15 -7.66
C ASP A 143 13.79 10.73 -6.54
N PHE A 144 13.54 11.63 -5.60
CA PHE A 144 12.64 11.42 -4.47
C PHE A 144 11.49 12.44 -4.48
N TYR A 145 10.24 11.99 -4.56
CA TYR A 145 9.06 12.86 -4.68
C TYR A 145 8.15 12.73 -3.46
N TYR A 146 8.01 13.79 -2.66
CA TYR A 146 7.28 13.73 -1.37
C TYR A 146 6.27 14.85 -1.12
N TYR A 147 6.02 15.69 -2.12
CA TYR A 147 5.09 16.81 -2.04
C TYR A 147 3.65 16.39 -1.65
N ASN A 148 2.80 17.36 -1.30
CA ASN A 148 1.40 17.10 -0.91
C ASN A 148 1.24 16.08 0.23
N ASN A 149 2.08 16.18 1.25
CA ASN A 149 1.91 15.48 2.53
C ASN A 149 1.48 16.44 3.65
N ILE A 150 0.99 15.92 4.77
CA ILE A 150 0.54 16.75 5.90
C ILE A 150 1.69 17.60 6.44
N ILE A 151 2.84 16.98 6.67
CA ILE A 151 4.05 17.69 7.09
C ILE A 151 4.93 17.96 5.88
N GLN A 152 5.38 19.20 5.77
CA GLN A 152 6.42 19.60 4.84
C GLN A 152 7.77 19.39 5.51
N PHE A 153 8.44 18.29 5.14
CA PHE A 153 9.84 18.07 5.47
C PHE A 153 10.73 18.94 4.58
N THR A 154 11.93 19.26 5.02
CA THR A 154 12.95 19.89 4.17
C THR A 154 13.71 18.85 3.36
N GLU A 155 14.48 19.29 2.38
CA GLU A 155 15.40 18.40 1.66
C GLU A 155 16.47 17.83 2.60
N GLU A 156 16.96 18.65 3.53
CA GLU A 156 17.92 18.27 4.56
C GLU A 156 17.36 17.19 5.49
N ASP A 157 16.09 17.29 5.91
CA ASP A 157 15.44 16.27 6.74
C ASP A 157 15.45 14.90 6.05
N ILE A 158 15.22 14.85 4.73
CA ILE A 158 15.26 13.62 3.94
C ILE A 158 16.69 13.07 3.86
N LYS A 159 17.67 13.92 3.53
CA LYS A 159 19.07 13.53 3.36
C LYS A 159 19.72 12.97 4.63
N VAL A 160 19.25 13.37 5.81
CA VAL A 160 19.74 12.84 7.10
C VAL A 160 19.39 11.34 7.28
N VAL A 161 18.29 10.87 6.67
CA VAL A 161 17.75 9.52 6.90
C VAL A 161 17.68 8.65 5.63
N CYS A 162 17.91 9.23 4.46
CA CYS A 162 17.89 8.55 3.16
C CYS A 162 19.03 9.08 2.27
N ASP A 163 19.84 8.16 1.74
CA ASP A 163 20.85 8.47 0.73
C ASP A 163 20.19 8.57 -0.65
N VAL A 164 19.80 9.79 -1.03
CA VAL A 164 19.20 10.11 -2.33
C VAL A 164 20.29 10.58 -3.30
N LYS A 165 20.42 9.93 -4.46
CA LYS A 165 21.41 10.30 -5.50
C LYS A 165 20.87 11.29 -6.53
N GLY A 166 19.57 11.29 -6.77
CA GLY A 166 18.90 12.23 -7.67
C GLY A 166 18.40 13.49 -6.96
N ILE A 167 17.41 14.14 -7.57
CA ILE A 167 16.80 15.37 -7.08
C ILE A 167 15.67 15.03 -6.08
N ILE A 168 15.57 15.81 -5.01
CA ILE A 168 14.47 15.74 -4.05
C ILE A 168 13.41 16.79 -4.44
N HIS A 169 12.21 16.33 -4.77
CA HIS A 169 11.09 17.14 -5.27
C HIS A 169 10.06 17.38 -4.17
N ARG A 170 9.74 18.66 -3.93
CA ARG A 170 8.89 19.17 -2.84
C ARG A 170 7.61 19.83 -3.32
#